data_AF-A0A6G3MFJ3-F1
#
_entry.id   AF-A0A6G3MFJ3-F1
#
_cell.length_a   1.000
_cell.length_b   1.000
_cell.length_c   1.000
_cell.angle_alpha   90.00
_cell.angle_beta   90.00
_cell.angle_gamma   90.00
#
_symmetry.space_group_name_H-M   'P 1'
#
loop_
_entity.id
_entity.type
_entity.pdbx_description
1 polymer ?
#
loop_
_entity_poly.entity_id
_entity_poly.type
_entity_poly.pdbx_seq_one_letter_code
_entity_poly.pdbx_strand_id
1 'polypeptide(L)'
;MDIEIKENDFFTDANKRSNKSEVAKIEDSDLKIEIDSLVDSLRLDDADIVEDSAQKLLKHCQSGVSTVAQLPTYFRFLFNRLEEIKIIHDDWKEDAIYSRIIANVISVLSITENDELDCISYRLIGLNDDINLYGIEYVRHLCEEIKIHYERNLNTYDGNGSSTLTPAFFELAKEICNYYVHNNYEIEAVDLFLDLDFHERLDEFIDEKNVAKICRYLQQCSYFCAKDDYLELNRFLYGTYQRYIYIPESFMAACRCLDVEFFHDLLLKVVDECVIYNLKRPIGLQLQQQLCYILGHYGIYYIFSEECEFDTKCDCDKLFETIHNSYLLKAHSDLATELDILKPYSPDDIYKTNSQKFSTYISSGNAADPIRTNMGSAFTSGLINAAFKTDTVLQPDNTHKFLLSQKETPLLNSV
;
A
#
# COMPACT_ATOMS: atom_id res chain seq x y z
N MET A 1 -42.18 33.07 39.83
CA MET A 1 -41.18 32.02 40.05
C MET A 1 -39.85 32.63 39.70
N ASP A 2 -39.18 33.06 40.76
CA ASP A 2 -37.91 33.76 40.75
C ASP A 2 -36.82 32.90 40.13
N ILE A 3 -36.00 33.49 39.26
CA ILE A 3 -34.78 32.87 38.76
C ILE A 3 -33.63 33.56 39.48
N GLU A 4 -33.22 32.99 40.62
CA GLU A 4 -31.94 33.30 41.24
C GLU A 4 -30.82 32.82 40.30
N ILE A 5 -30.02 33.78 39.86
CA ILE A 5 -28.85 33.55 39.03
C ILE A 5 -27.76 32.92 39.90
N LYS A 6 -27.30 31.74 39.50
CA LYS A 6 -26.13 31.04 40.04
C LYS A 6 -24.84 31.80 39.73
N GLU A 7 -24.54 32.87 40.45
CA GLU A 7 -23.24 33.57 40.35
C GLU A 7 -22.09 32.82 41.05
N ASN A 8 -22.38 31.83 41.90
CA ASN A 8 -21.36 31.11 42.67
C ASN A 8 -20.63 29.99 41.90
N ASP A 9 -21.19 29.46 40.79
CA ASP A 9 -20.59 28.32 40.07
C ASP A 9 -19.46 28.76 39.11
N PHE A 10 -19.47 30.01 38.61
CA PHE A 10 -18.44 30.52 37.69
C PHE A 10 -17.10 30.85 38.37
N PHE A 11 -17.12 31.32 39.62
CA PHE A 11 -15.89 31.62 40.38
C PHE A 11 -15.17 30.35 40.85
N THR A 12 -15.88 29.24 41.10
CA THR A 12 -15.27 27.99 41.54
C THR A 12 -14.54 27.23 40.43
N ASP A 13 -15.02 27.33 39.17
CA ASP A 13 -14.37 26.68 38.02
C ASP A 13 -13.15 27.45 37.51
N ALA A 14 -13.15 28.79 37.61
CA ALA A 14 -11.97 29.61 37.32
C ALA A 14 -10.82 29.33 38.31
N ASN A 15 -11.12 29.26 39.62
CA ASN A 15 -10.13 28.91 40.65
C ASN A 15 -9.65 27.45 40.57
N LYS A 16 -10.50 26.51 40.14
CA LYS A 16 -10.06 25.13 39.89
C LYS A 16 -9.14 25.01 38.68
N ARG A 17 -9.37 25.78 37.60
CA ARG A 17 -8.49 25.81 36.42
C ARG A 17 -7.18 26.53 36.71
N SER A 18 -7.18 27.64 37.46
CA SER A 18 -5.95 28.33 37.87
C SER A 18 -5.11 27.46 38.81
N ASN A 19 -5.72 26.85 39.82
CA ASN A 19 -4.99 25.94 40.73
C ASN A 19 -4.45 24.70 40.01
N LYS A 20 -5.19 24.13 39.04
CA LYS A 20 -4.67 23.01 38.24
C LYS A 20 -3.49 23.42 37.35
N SER A 21 -3.47 24.67 36.87
CA SER A 21 -2.36 25.22 36.09
C SER A 21 -1.15 25.62 36.92
N GLU A 22 -1.35 26.01 38.20
CA GLU A 22 -0.26 26.31 39.13
C GLU A 22 0.35 25.04 39.71
N VAL A 23 -0.45 24.03 40.05
CA VAL A 23 0.03 22.72 40.51
C VAL A 23 0.84 22.02 39.41
N ALA A 24 0.37 22.03 38.15
CA ALA A 24 1.14 21.48 37.04
C ALA A 24 2.49 22.18 36.82
N LYS A 25 2.56 23.50 37.03
CA LYS A 25 3.82 24.27 36.93
C LYS A 25 4.80 23.97 38.07
N ILE A 26 4.28 23.70 39.26
CA ILE A 26 5.10 23.35 40.44
C ILE A 26 5.66 21.93 40.25
N GLU A 27 4.81 20.98 39.85
CA GLU A 27 5.21 19.61 39.50
C GLU A 27 6.27 19.59 38.37
N ASP A 28 6.11 20.42 37.34
CA ASP A 28 7.13 20.60 36.29
C ASP A 28 8.45 21.18 36.81
N SER A 29 8.42 22.02 37.85
CA SER A 29 9.64 22.59 38.44
C SER A 29 10.38 21.58 39.31
N ASP A 30 9.65 20.72 40.03
CA ASP A 30 10.21 19.67 40.85
C ASP A 30 10.84 18.58 39.98
N LEU A 31 10.16 18.21 38.88
CA LEU A 31 10.69 17.27 37.87
C LEU A 31 11.97 17.79 37.23
N LYS A 32 12.06 19.11 36.98
CA LYS A 32 13.28 19.70 36.44
C LYS A 32 14.45 19.58 37.42
N ILE A 33 14.22 19.86 38.70
CA ILE A 33 15.24 19.75 39.75
C ILE A 33 15.70 18.29 39.91
N GLU A 34 14.77 17.33 39.85
CA GLU A 34 15.08 15.91 39.90
C GLU A 34 15.98 15.50 38.72
N ILE A 35 15.62 15.88 37.49
CA ILE A 35 16.42 15.59 36.29
C ILE A 35 17.80 16.24 36.35
N ASP A 36 17.88 17.51 36.75
CA ASP A 36 19.15 18.22 36.88
C ASP A 36 20.04 17.52 37.92
N SER A 37 19.47 17.05 39.04
CA SER A 37 20.20 16.30 40.06
C SER A 37 20.69 14.93 39.57
N LEU A 38 19.91 14.25 38.73
CA LEU A 38 20.27 12.96 38.14
C LEU A 38 21.41 13.12 37.13
N VAL A 39 21.37 14.15 36.29
CA VAL A 39 22.45 14.45 35.33
C VAL A 39 23.74 14.86 36.05
N ASP A 40 23.65 15.69 37.10
CA ASP A 40 24.82 16.06 37.90
C ASP A 40 25.43 14.85 38.63
N SER A 41 24.60 13.88 39.03
CA SER A 41 25.05 12.63 39.65
C SER A 41 25.82 11.72 38.69
N LEU A 42 25.70 11.92 37.38
CA LEU A 42 26.49 11.18 36.38
C LEU A 42 27.96 11.62 36.34
N ARG A 43 28.30 12.80 36.86
CA ARG A 43 29.69 13.30 36.92
C ARG A 43 30.46 12.79 38.15
N LEU A 44 29.80 12.03 39.03
CA LEU A 44 30.42 11.48 40.23
C LEU A 44 31.23 10.21 39.89
N ASP A 45 32.33 9.98 40.60
CA ASP A 45 33.22 8.82 40.38
C ASP A 45 32.63 7.48 40.90
N ASP A 46 31.52 7.51 41.65
CA ASP A 46 30.90 6.33 42.26
C ASP A 46 30.02 5.56 41.27
N ALA A 47 30.51 4.41 40.81
CA ALA A 47 29.86 3.58 39.78
C ALA A 47 28.41 3.18 40.12
N ASP A 48 28.12 2.84 41.39
CA ASP A 48 26.78 2.41 41.82
C ASP A 48 25.74 3.56 41.73
N ILE A 49 26.17 4.80 41.99
CA ILE A 49 25.32 5.99 41.93
C ILE A 49 25.05 6.38 40.47
N VAL A 50 26.09 6.27 39.63
CA VAL A 50 25.98 6.53 38.19
C VAL A 50 25.02 5.53 37.55
N GLU A 51 25.11 4.24 37.91
CA GLU A 51 24.21 3.21 37.37
C GLU A 51 22.75 3.44 37.79
N ASP A 52 22.47 3.70 39.07
CA ASP A 52 21.09 3.96 39.55
C ASP A 52 20.51 5.23 38.91
N SER A 53 21.33 6.28 38.76
CA SER A 53 20.93 7.53 38.10
C SER A 53 20.63 7.31 36.62
N ALA A 54 21.48 6.56 35.91
CA ALA A 54 21.28 6.22 34.50
C ALA A 54 20.02 5.36 34.30
N GLN A 55 19.76 4.38 35.17
CA GLN A 55 18.54 3.56 35.11
C GLN A 55 17.27 4.37 35.36
N LYS A 56 17.31 5.35 36.28
CA LYS A 56 16.18 6.27 36.52
C LYS A 56 15.92 7.15 35.30
N LEU A 57 16.96 7.72 34.71
CA LEU A 57 16.86 8.49 33.47
C LEU A 57 16.26 7.65 32.33
N LEU A 58 16.71 6.42 32.17
CA LEU A 58 16.15 5.49 31.19
C LEU A 58 14.65 5.24 31.42
N LYS A 59 14.23 5.00 32.66
CA LYS A 59 12.81 4.80 33.00
C LYS A 59 11.95 6.02 32.65
N HIS A 60 12.47 7.24 32.83
CA HIS A 60 11.77 8.44 32.39
C HIS A 60 11.62 8.49 30.86
N CYS A 61 12.63 8.07 30.10
CA CYS A 61 12.54 7.99 28.63
C CYS A 61 11.58 6.91 28.13
N GLN A 62 11.39 5.81 28.89
CA GLN A 62 10.52 4.68 28.52
C GLN A 62 9.02 4.92 28.77
N SER A 63 8.61 6.03 29.40
CA SER A 63 7.18 6.33 29.57
C SER A 63 6.56 6.90 28.30
N GLY A 64 6.48 6.06 27.26
CA GLY A 64 5.55 6.09 26.13
C GLY A 64 5.21 7.46 25.57
N VAL A 65 6.11 8.05 24.79
CA VAL A 65 5.77 9.20 23.93
C VAL A 65 5.06 8.67 22.68
N SER A 66 3.81 9.07 22.47
CA SER A 66 3.04 8.72 21.28
C SER A 66 3.27 9.68 20.12
N THR A 67 3.62 10.95 20.39
CA THR A 67 3.78 12.00 19.39
C THR A 67 4.74 13.11 19.87
N VAL A 68 5.54 13.68 18.96
CA VAL A 68 6.41 14.84 19.22
C VAL A 68 5.65 16.03 19.81
N ALA A 69 4.37 16.21 19.43
CA ALA A 69 3.52 17.29 19.95
C ALA A 69 3.08 17.10 21.42
N GLN A 70 3.15 15.88 21.95
CA GLN A 70 2.80 15.55 23.34
C GLN A 70 4.03 15.12 24.15
N LEU A 71 5.23 15.54 23.73
CA LEU A 71 6.46 15.31 24.48
C LEU A 71 6.27 15.80 25.91
N PRO A 72 6.38 14.91 26.91
CA PRO A 72 6.30 15.31 28.30
C PRO A 72 7.37 16.34 28.64
N THR A 73 7.10 17.19 29.64
CA THR A 73 7.98 18.29 30.04
C THR A 73 9.39 17.82 30.42
N TYR A 74 9.53 16.59 30.95
CA TYR A 74 10.81 15.97 31.25
C TYR A 74 11.70 15.75 30.01
N PHE A 75 11.13 15.38 28.85
CA PHE A 75 11.90 15.24 27.60
C PHE A 75 12.50 16.58 27.18
N ARG A 76 11.75 17.67 27.33
CA ARG A 76 12.24 19.02 27.01
C ARG A 76 13.38 19.46 27.93
N PHE A 77 13.38 19.02 29.18
CA PHE A 77 14.46 19.32 30.12
C PHE A 77 15.73 18.53 29.80
N LEU A 78 15.59 17.23 29.52
CA LEU A 78 16.70 16.38 29.11
C LEU A 78 17.33 16.84 27.78
N PHE A 79 16.51 17.27 26.82
CA PHE A 79 16.98 17.80 25.55
C PHE A 79 17.95 18.98 25.72
N ASN A 80 17.66 19.92 26.62
CA ASN A 80 18.55 21.07 26.85
C ASN A 80 19.93 20.70 27.42
N ARG A 81 20.11 19.47 27.91
CA ARG A 81 21.36 18.96 28.48
C ARG A 81 21.98 17.85 27.62
N LEU A 82 21.45 17.61 26.41
CA LEU A 82 21.88 16.51 25.54
C LEU A 82 23.37 16.60 25.20
N GLU A 83 23.87 17.78 24.82
CA GLU A 83 25.32 18.01 24.58
C GLU A 83 26.17 17.66 25.81
N GLU A 84 25.71 17.98 27.02
CA GLU A 84 26.45 17.65 28.24
C GLU A 84 26.47 16.14 28.49
N ILE A 85 25.39 15.43 28.18
CA ILE A 85 25.31 13.97 28.32
C ILE A 85 26.20 13.27 27.29
N LYS A 86 26.28 13.78 26.05
CA LYS A 86 27.22 13.30 25.02
C LYS A 86 28.67 13.41 25.49
N ILE A 87 29.07 14.57 26.02
CA ILE A 87 30.44 14.77 26.54
C ILE A 87 30.75 13.80 27.69
N ILE A 88 29.80 13.61 28.62
CA ILE A 88 29.97 12.67 29.74
C ILE A 88 30.13 11.23 29.22
N HIS A 89 29.37 10.85 28.20
CA HIS A 89 29.47 9.53 27.59
C HIS A 89 30.83 9.31 26.90
N ASP A 90 31.34 10.31 26.17
CA ASP A 90 32.65 10.25 25.48
C ASP A 90 33.83 10.14 26.46
N ASP A 91 33.71 10.71 27.66
CA ASP A 91 34.72 10.62 28.72
C ASP A 91 34.77 9.23 29.39
N TRP A 92 33.75 8.39 29.19
CA TRP A 92 33.67 7.06 29.78
C TRP A 92 34.34 5.98 28.91
N LYS A 93 34.75 4.87 29.55
CA LYS A 93 35.25 3.69 28.82
C LYS A 93 34.08 2.87 28.28
N GLU A 94 34.16 2.50 27.00
CA GLU A 94 33.14 1.80 26.19
C GLU A 94 32.59 0.47 26.78
N ASP A 95 33.26 -0.12 27.78
CA ASP A 95 32.88 -1.42 28.36
C ASP A 95 31.97 -1.34 29.60
N ALA A 96 31.63 -0.14 30.09
CA ALA A 96 30.84 0.01 31.30
C ALA A 96 29.32 -0.13 31.06
N ILE A 97 28.63 -0.85 31.96
CA ILE A 97 27.17 -1.05 31.89
C ILE A 97 26.42 0.29 31.88
N TYR A 98 26.83 1.24 32.71
CA TYR A 98 26.22 2.57 32.79
C TYR A 98 26.40 3.38 31.49
N SER A 99 27.52 3.21 30.77
CA SER A 99 27.73 3.86 29.46
C SER A 99 26.70 3.35 28.44
N ARG A 100 26.43 2.04 28.41
CA ARG A 100 25.41 1.46 27.51
C ARG A 100 23.99 1.92 27.85
N ILE A 101 23.67 2.08 29.13
CA ILE A 101 22.36 2.61 29.56
C ILE A 101 22.19 4.06 29.07
N ILE A 102 23.23 4.88 29.23
CA ILE A 102 23.19 6.27 28.76
C ILE A 102 23.16 6.36 27.25
N ALA A 103 23.84 5.46 26.52
CA ALA A 103 23.73 5.40 25.06
C ALA A 103 22.26 5.19 24.62
N ASN A 104 21.50 4.34 25.29
CA ASN A 104 20.05 4.21 25.04
C ASN A 104 19.30 5.54 25.30
N VAL A 105 19.64 6.25 26.38
CA VAL A 105 19.05 7.57 26.68
C VAL A 105 19.39 8.60 25.60
N ILE A 106 20.65 8.69 25.17
CA ILE A 106 21.08 9.60 24.11
C ILE A 106 20.34 9.29 22.80
N SER A 107 20.23 8.01 22.43
CA SER A 107 19.50 7.61 21.21
C SER A 107 18.04 8.07 21.20
N VAL A 108 17.38 8.04 22.36
CA VAL A 108 15.98 8.45 22.47
C VAL A 108 15.85 9.98 22.46
N LEU A 109 16.85 10.70 22.96
CA LEU A 109 16.86 12.16 22.97
C LEU A 109 17.25 12.75 21.60
N SER A 110 17.99 12.02 20.78
CA SER A 110 18.43 12.50 19.47
C SER A 110 17.30 12.61 18.43
N ILE A 111 16.07 12.14 18.73
CA ILE A 111 14.88 12.30 17.86
C ILE A 111 14.65 13.75 17.40
N THR A 112 15.06 14.72 18.23
CA THR A 112 14.84 16.15 18.00
C THR A 112 16.05 16.90 17.44
N GLU A 113 17.24 16.31 17.47
CA GLU A 113 18.42 16.90 16.82
C GLU A 113 18.50 16.37 15.39
N ASN A 114 18.83 17.25 14.43
CA ASN A 114 19.01 16.85 13.04
C ASN A 114 20.42 16.28 12.77
N ASP A 115 21.17 15.88 13.80
CA ASP A 115 22.50 15.30 13.62
C ASP A 115 22.34 13.88 13.08
N GLU A 116 22.71 13.69 11.81
CA GLU A 116 22.07 12.74 10.90
C GLU A 116 22.31 11.22 11.17
N LEU A 117 22.95 10.80 12.27
CA LEU A 117 23.21 9.37 12.58
C LEU A 117 23.36 9.07 14.09
N ASP A 118 23.02 10.00 14.97
CA ASP A 118 23.26 9.85 16.40
C ASP A 118 22.31 8.80 17.00
N CYS A 119 21.04 8.75 16.59
CA CYS A 119 20.09 7.79 17.16
C CYS A 119 20.57 6.35 16.99
N ILE A 120 20.97 5.96 15.78
CA ILE A 120 21.36 4.58 15.54
C ILE A 120 22.74 4.26 16.12
N SER A 121 23.70 5.18 16.01
CA SER A 121 25.05 4.92 16.51
C SER A 121 25.02 4.63 18.02
N TYR A 122 24.30 5.43 18.79
CA TYR A 122 24.13 5.19 20.23
C TYR A 122 23.24 3.98 20.53
N ARG A 123 22.24 3.68 19.69
CA ARG A 123 21.43 2.45 19.85
C ARG A 123 22.26 1.18 19.66
N LEU A 124 23.20 1.17 18.72
CA LEU A 124 24.08 0.02 18.48
C LEU A 124 25.10 -0.19 19.61
N ILE A 125 25.47 0.87 20.33
CA ILE A 125 26.36 0.82 21.51
C ILE A 125 25.59 0.40 22.77
N GLY A 126 24.31 0.78 22.85
CA GLY A 126 23.46 0.63 24.01
C GLY A 126 23.07 -0.81 24.37
N LEU A 127 22.20 -0.94 25.38
CA LEU A 127 21.67 -2.25 25.78
C LEU A 127 20.61 -2.72 24.79
N ASN A 128 20.59 -4.04 24.53
CA ASN A 128 19.56 -4.72 23.74
C ASN A 128 18.23 -4.80 24.52
N ASP A 129 17.61 -3.65 24.77
CA ASP A 129 16.30 -3.53 25.39
C ASP A 129 15.19 -3.59 24.33
N ASP A 130 13.99 -4.04 24.71
CA ASP A 130 12.84 -4.09 23.80
C ASP A 130 12.51 -2.71 23.21
N ILE A 131 12.47 -2.61 21.88
CA ILE A 131 12.15 -1.38 21.13
C ILE A 131 10.77 -0.81 21.54
N ASN A 132 9.86 -1.69 21.94
CA ASN A 132 8.48 -1.38 22.34
C ASN A 132 8.40 -0.37 23.50
N LEU A 133 9.48 -0.23 24.30
CA LEU A 133 9.50 0.62 25.47
C LEU A 133 9.60 2.12 25.13
N TYR A 134 10.10 2.48 23.96
CA TYR A 134 10.42 3.88 23.63
C TYR A 134 9.34 4.59 22.78
N GLY A 135 8.34 3.84 22.29
CA GLY A 135 7.22 4.38 21.52
C GLY A 135 7.49 4.51 20.01
N ILE A 136 6.42 4.76 19.24
CA ILE A 136 6.41 4.69 17.77
C ILE A 136 7.29 5.75 17.09
N GLU A 137 7.38 6.96 17.65
CA GLU A 137 8.12 8.06 17.02
C GLU A 137 9.64 7.83 17.07
N TYR A 138 10.13 7.24 18.16
CA TYR A 138 11.52 6.77 18.23
C TYR A 138 11.82 5.75 17.12
N VAL A 139 10.95 4.76 16.95
CA VAL A 139 11.11 3.73 15.92
C VAL A 139 11.09 4.33 14.52
N ARG A 140 10.19 5.30 14.27
CA ARG A 140 10.11 5.99 12.97
C ARG A 140 11.39 6.76 12.66
N HIS A 141 11.90 7.53 13.63
CA HIS A 141 13.13 8.27 13.43
C HIS A 141 14.33 7.34 13.22
N LEU A 142 14.36 6.23 13.97
CA LEU A 142 15.38 5.19 13.79
C LEU A 142 15.30 4.54 12.39
N CYS A 143 14.11 4.33 11.84
CA CYS A 143 13.95 3.88 10.43
C CYS A 143 14.51 4.89 9.43
N GLU A 144 14.24 6.18 9.64
CA GLU A 144 14.71 7.26 8.78
C GLU A 144 16.23 7.35 8.77
N GLU A 145 16.87 7.29 9.93
CA GLU A 145 18.33 7.24 9.99
C GLU A 145 18.90 5.95 9.35
N ILE A 146 18.19 4.81 9.44
CA ILE A 146 18.68 3.54 8.86
C ILE A 146 18.70 3.68 7.34
N LYS A 147 17.65 4.30 6.79
CA LYS A 147 17.56 4.63 5.37
C LYS A 147 18.68 5.58 4.95
N ILE A 148 18.90 6.68 5.67
CA ILE A 148 19.97 7.65 5.37
C ILE A 148 21.33 6.95 5.39
N HIS A 149 21.59 6.11 6.40
CA HIS A 149 22.82 5.34 6.51
C HIS A 149 23.00 4.38 5.34
N TYR A 150 21.93 3.68 4.92
CA TYR A 150 21.96 2.79 3.76
C TYR A 150 22.24 3.55 2.45
N GLU A 151 21.55 4.66 2.20
CA GLU A 151 21.75 5.52 1.03
C GLU A 151 23.16 6.11 0.97
N ARG A 152 23.74 6.52 2.12
CA ARG A 152 25.13 6.99 2.20
C ARG A 152 26.13 5.92 1.83
N ASN A 153 25.92 4.70 2.31
CA ASN A 153 26.79 3.58 1.97
C ASN A 153 26.64 3.23 0.48
N LEU A 154 25.44 3.20 -0.08
CA LEU A 154 25.26 2.98 -1.53
C LEU A 154 26.06 3.98 -2.39
N ASN A 155 26.05 5.26 -2.03
CA ASN A 155 26.70 6.33 -2.79
C ASN A 155 28.23 6.39 -2.65
N THR A 156 28.80 5.73 -1.62
CA THR A 156 30.25 5.72 -1.36
C THR A 156 30.97 4.49 -1.92
N TYR A 157 30.24 3.53 -2.50
CA TYR A 157 30.79 2.30 -3.07
C TYR A 157 31.33 2.48 -4.50
N ASP A 158 32.66 2.60 -4.61
CA ASP A 158 33.42 2.29 -5.83
C ASP A 158 33.82 0.79 -5.83
N GLY A 159 33.14 -0.03 -6.64
CA GLY A 159 33.78 -1.15 -7.36
C GLY A 159 34.08 -2.50 -6.68
N ASN A 160 33.88 -2.72 -5.38
CA ASN A 160 34.05 -4.05 -4.76
C ASN A 160 32.75 -4.56 -4.13
N GLY A 161 32.14 -5.55 -4.76
CA GLY A 161 30.77 -6.03 -4.51
C GLY A 161 30.55 -6.78 -3.18
N SER A 162 30.39 -6.04 -2.10
CA SER A 162 29.49 -6.46 -1.00
C SER A 162 28.75 -5.25 -0.43
N SER A 163 27.55 -5.00 -0.93
CA SER A 163 26.57 -4.06 -0.40
C SER A 163 26.03 -4.54 0.95
N THR A 164 26.89 -4.71 1.94
CA THR A 164 26.48 -5.19 3.26
C THR A 164 26.29 -4.00 4.18
N LEU A 165 25.03 -3.65 4.46
CA LEU A 165 24.67 -3.18 5.79
C LEU A 165 25.45 -4.00 6.82
N THR A 166 26.02 -3.36 7.83
CA THR A 166 26.65 -4.14 8.89
C THR A 166 25.56 -5.09 9.44
N PRO A 167 25.90 -6.35 9.76
CA PRO A 167 24.92 -7.34 10.22
C PRO A 167 24.03 -6.81 11.36
N ALA A 168 24.59 -5.95 12.21
CA ALA A 168 23.89 -5.30 13.31
C ALA A 168 22.74 -4.38 12.85
N PHE A 169 22.91 -3.58 11.79
CA PHE A 169 21.80 -2.76 11.26
C PHE A 169 20.68 -3.64 10.70
N PHE A 170 21.05 -4.76 10.08
CA PHE A 170 20.05 -5.66 9.51
C PHE A 170 19.27 -6.39 10.61
N GLU A 171 19.92 -6.81 11.69
CA GLU A 171 19.25 -7.35 12.89
C GLU A 171 18.31 -6.32 13.52
N LEU A 172 18.75 -5.06 13.63
CA LEU A 172 17.92 -3.96 14.12
C LEU A 172 16.69 -3.73 13.22
N ALA A 173 16.86 -3.73 11.89
CA ALA A 173 15.74 -3.62 10.95
C ALA A 173 14.73 -4.77 11.10
N LYS A 174 15.20 -5.99 11.38
CA LYS A 174 14.32 -7.14 11.68
C LYS A 174 13.54 -6.96 12.99
N GLU A 175 14.18 -6.46 14.05
CA GLU A 175 13.50 -6.17 15.32
C GLU A 175 12.42 -5.10 15.14
N ILE A 176 12.71 -4.05 14.38
CA ILE A 176 11.73 -3.00 14.04
C ILE A 176 10.57 -3.58 13.24
N CYS A 177 10.84 -4.42 12.25
CA CYS A 177 9.79 -5.04 11.45
C CYS A 177 8.85 -5.89 12.31
N ASN A 178 9.42 -6.68 13.22
CA ASN A 178 8.64 -7.44 14.21
C ASN A 178 7.77 -6.53 15.07
N TYR A 179 8.30 -5.42 15.55
CA TYR A 179 7.54 -4.43 16.31
C TYR A 179 6.38 -3.85 15.50
N TYR A 180 6.62 -3.45 14.25
CA TYR A 180 5.59 -2.90 13.38
C TYR A 180 4.48 -3.90 13.10
N VAL A 181 4.82 -5.15 12.76
CA VAL A 181 3.81 -6.19 12.50
C VAL A 181 3.00 -6.52 13.75
N HIS A 182 3.62 -6.62 14.93
CA HIS A 182 2.90 -6.86 16.19
C HIS A 182 1.91 -5.74 16.56
N ASN A 183 2.21 -4.50 16.17
CA ASN A 183 1.38 -3.33 16.47
C ASN A 183 0.44 -2.91 15.33
N ASN A 184 0.33 -3.69 14.24
CA ASN A 184 -0.48 -3.41 13.04
C ASN A 184 -0.01 -2.20 12.20
N TYR A 185 1.30 -1.92 12.22
CA TYR A 185 2.00 -0.97 11.36
C TYR A 185 2.68 -1.68 10.18
N GLU A 186 2.00 -2.65 9.56
CA GLU A 186 2.61 -3.48 8.50
C GLU A 186 2.98 -2.67 7.26
N ILE A 187 2.38 -1.50 7.05
CA ILE A 187 2.70 -0.63 5.91
C ILE A 187 4.08 0.00 6.12
N GLU A 188 4.32 0.56 7.31
CA GLU A 188 5.61 1.12 7.69
C GLU A 188 6.74 0.07 7.66
N ALA A 189 6.43 -1.18 8.02
CA ALA A 189 7.34 -2.31 7.86
C ALA A 189 7.73 -2.58 6.39
N VAL A 190 6.75 -2.54 5.48
CA VAL A 190 6.99 -2.74 4.04
C VAL A 190 7.80 -1.58 3.46
N ASP A 191 7.48 -0.34 3.82
CA ASP A 191 8.23 0.84 3.37
C ASP A 191 9.71 0.76 3.76
N LEU A 192 9.99 0.38 5.02
CA LEU A 192 11.37 0.19 5.49
C LEU A 192 12.13 -0.84 4.64
N PHE A 193 11.53 -1.99 4.33
CA PHE A 193 12.21 -3.05 3.58
C PHE A 193 12.30 -2.75 2.08
N LEU A 194 11.37 -1.96 1.53
CA LEU A 194 11.47 -1.43 0.18
C LEU A 194 12.60 -0.41 0.07
N ASP A 195 12.70 0.52 1.02
CA ASP A 195 13.76 1.54 1.05
C ASP A 195 15.16 0.94 1.22
N LEU A 196 15.26 -0.24 1.84
CA LEU A 196 16.53 -0.97 2.01
C LEU A 196 16.80 -2.00 0.90
N ASP A 197 15.95 -2.10 -0.13
CA ASP A 197 16.03 -3.12 -1.19
C ASP A 197 16.03 -4.59 -0.70
N PHE A 198 15.53 -4.88 0.50
CA PHE A 198 15.45 -6.25 1.06
C PHE A 198 14.04 -6.83 1.05
N HIS A 199 13.20 -6.43 0.09
CA HIS A 199 11.81 -6.86 0.00
C HIS A 199 11.62 -8.40 0.04
N GLU A 200 12.57 -9.20 -0.46
CA GLU A 200 12.55 -10.67 -0.36
C GLU A 200 12.46 -11.19 1.08
N ARG A 201 13.05 -10.48 2.04
CA ARG A 201 13.09 -10.89 3.46
C ARG A 201 11.80 -10.55 4.20
N LEU A 202 10.88 -9.79 3.60
CA LEU A 202 9.53 -9.61 4.15
C LEU A 202 8.80 -10.94 4.33
N ASP A 203 9.19 -11.97 3.57
CA ASP A 203 8.61 -13.31 3.64
C ASP A 203 8.61 -13.92 5.04
N GLU A 204 9.59 -13.55 5.89
CA GLU A 204 9.73 -13.98 7.28
C GLU A 204 8.64 -13.41 8.21
N PHE A 205 8.02 -12.28 7.82
CA PHE A 205 7.06 -11.53 8.65
C PHE A 205 5.61 -11.60 8.14
N ILE A 206 5.37 -12.32 7.05
CA ILE A 206 4.04 -12.48 6.46
C ILE A 206 3.36 -13.70 7.08
N ASP A 207 2.14 -13.48 7.57
CA ASP A 207 1.20 -14.43 8.16
C ASP A 207 -0.15 -14.40 7.41
N GLU A 208 -1.03 -15.38 7.68
CA GLU A 208 -2.38 -15.45 7.10
C GLU A 208 -3.24 -14.20 7.36
N LYS A 209 -2.97 -13.46 8.44
CA LYS A 209 -3.73 -12.27 8.82
C LYS A 209 -3.29 -11.00 8.10
N ASN A 210 -2.00 -10.87 7.81
CA ASN A 210 -1.42 -9.63 7.28
C ASN A 210 -1.13 -9.71 5.76
N VAL A 211 -1.05 -10.91 5.17
CA VAL A 211 -0.74 -11.15 3.75
C VAL A 211 -1.59 -10.29 2.81
N ALA A 212 -2.90 -10.21 3.04
CA ALA A 212 -3.79 -9.43 2.18
C ALA A 212 -3.49 -7.91 2.24
N LYS A 213 -3.03 -7.40 3.38
CA LYS A 213 -2.69 -5.98 3.57
C LYS A 213 -1.32 -5.67 2.95
N ILE A 214 -0.31 -6.48 3.29
CA ILE A 214 1.06 -6.35 2.81
C ILE A 214 1.12 -6.48 1.29
N CYS A 215 0.56 -7.56 0.72
CA CYS A 215 0.67 -7.80 -0.72
C CYS A 215 -0.11 -6.78 -1.55
N ARG A 216 -1.25 -6.26 -1.05
CA ARG A 216 -1.98 -5.17 -1.73
C ARG A 216 -1.17 -3.88 -1.74
N TYR A 217 -0.55 -3.54 -0.62
CA TYR A 217 0.29 -2.36 -0.52
C TYR A 217 1.49 -2.48 -1.47
N LEU A 218 2.22 -3.59 -1.40
CA LEU A 218 3.37 -3.87 -2.25
C LEU A 218 3.01 -3.88 -3.75
N GLN A 219 1.83 -4.38 -4.10
CA GLN A 219 1.32 -4.29 -5.47
C GLN A 219 1.13 -2.84 -5.92
N GLN A 220 0.58 -1.96 -5.06
CA GLN A 220 0.45 -0.54 -5.40
C GLN A 220 1.81 0.13 -5.55
N CYS A 221 2.76 -0.19 -4.65
CA CYS A 221 4.13 0.32 -4.72
C CYS A 221 4.82 -0.09 -6.04
N SER A 222 4.60 -1.32 -6.52
CA SER A 222 5.22 -1.81 -7.75
C SER A 222 4.97 -0.88 -8.95
N TYR A 223 3.80 -0.25 -9.06
CA TYR A 223 3.48 0.66 -10.18
C TYR A 223 4.34 1.92 -10.23
N PHE A 224 5.02 2.27 -9.14
CA PHE A 224 5.91 3.42 -9.05
C PHE A 224 7.40 3.05 -9.20
N CYS A 225 7.71 1.75 -9.27
CA CYS A 225 9.08 1.26 -9.41
C CYS A 225 9.56 1.27 -10.87
N ALA A 226 10.87 1.17 -11.06
CA ALA A 226 11.45 0.93 -12.38
C ALA A 226 11.03 -0.43 -12.93
N LYS A 227 11.22 -0.65 -14.24
CA LYS A 227 10.77 -1.88 -14.90
C LYS A 227 11.36 -3.15 -14.27
N ASP A 228 12.64 -3.14 -13.94
CA ASP A 228 13.32 -4.33 -13.42
C ASP A 228 12.81 -4.66 -12.01
N ASP A 229 12.72 -3.65 -11.13
CA ASP A 229 12.16 -3.79 -9.78
C ASP A 229 10.67 -4.17 -9.81
N TYR A 230 9.91 -3.64 -10.77
CA TYR A 230 8.50 -4.02 -10.97
C TYR A 230 8.37 -5.52 -11.23
N LEU A 231 9.27 -6.11 -12.04
CA LEU A 231 9.24 -7.54 -12.33
C LEU A 231 9.61 -8.35 -11.08
N GLU A 232 10.69 -8.00 -10.37
CA GLU A 232 11.11 -8.72 -9.16
C GLU A 232 10.06 -8.66 -8.04
N LEU A 233 9.46 -7.49 -7.81
CA LEU A 233 8.36 -7.33 -6.85
C LEU A 233 7.16 -8.20 -7.20
N ASN A 234 6.80 -8.29 -8.49
CA ASN A 234 5.69 -9.14 -8.91
C ASN A 234 6.04 -10.64 -8.79
N ARG A 235 7.32 -11.03 -8.95
CA ARG A 235 7.76 -12.42 -8.70
C ARG A 235 7.66 -12.78 -7.23
N PHE A 236 8.09 -11.87 -6.35
CA PHE A 236 7.92 -12.01 -4.91
C PHE A 236 6.44 -12.12 -4.51
N LEU A 237 5.59 -11.25 -5.07
CA LEU A 237 4.13 -11.31 -4.88
C LEU A 237 3.54 -12.64 -5.35
N TYR A 238 3.96 -13.14 -6.51
CA TYR A 238 3.53 -14.44 -7.03
C TYR A 238 3.84 -15.57 -6.02
N GLY A 239 5.08 -15.66 -5.54
CA GLY A 239 5.49 -16.69 -4.58
C GLY A 239 4.71 -16.60 -3.27
N THR A 240 4.51 -15.38 -2.75
CA THR A 240 3.76 -15.14 -1.52
C THR A 240 2.29 -15.53 -1.68
N TYR A 241 1.63 -15.09 -2.75
CA TYR A 241 0.23 -15.44 -3.01
C TYR A 241 0.04 -16.94 -3.24
N GLN A 242 0.97 -17.61 -3.89
CA GLN A 242 0.92 -19.05 -4.09
C GLN A 242 1.02 -19.81 -2.75
N ARG A 243 1.93 -19.38 -1.86
CA ARG A 243 2.08 -19.96 -0.52
C ARG A 243 0.80 -19.87 0.32
N TYR A 244 0.12 -18.74 0.25
CA TYR A 244 -1.13 -18.49 0.98
C TYR A 244 -2.41 -18.85 0.20
N ILE A 245 -2.28 -19.49 -0.97
CA ILE A 245 -3.41 -20.02 -1.77
C ILE A 245 -4.34 -18.90 -2.31
N TYR A 246 -3.80 -17.70 -2.56
CA TYR A 246 -4.49 -16.64 -3.30
C TYR A 246 -4.33 -16.84 -4.81
N ILE A 247 -5.11 -17.78 -5.36
CA ILE A 247 -4.95 -18.25 -6.75
C ILE A 247 -5.19 -17.13 -7.79
N PRO A 248 -6.29 -16.36 -7.74
CA PRO A 248 -6.51 -15.29 -8.73
C PRO A 248 -5.43 -14.20 -8.65
N GLU A 249 -5.03 -13.81 -7.44
CA GLU A 249 -4.01 -12.78 -7.22
C GLU A 249 -2.62 -13.25 -7.64
N SER A 250 -2.24 -14.49 -7.34
CA SER A 250 -1.00 -15.09 -7.83
C SER A 250 -0.99 -15.16 -9.35
N PHE A 251 -2.08 -15.58 -10.00
CA PHE A 251 -2.18 -15.56 -11.46
C PHE A 251 -2.00 -14.17 -12.04
N MET A 252 -2.65 -13.16 -11.46
CA MET A 252 -2.48 -11.77 -11.90
C MET A 252 -1.04 -11.29 -11.70
N ALA A 253 -0.37 -11.67 -10.61
CA ALA A 253 1.04 -11.36 -10.38
C ALA A 253 1.94 -12.04 -11.44
N ALA A 254 1.67 -13.30 -11.79
CA ALA A 254 2.37 -14.00 -12.88
C ALA A 254 2.18 -13.30 -14.24
N CYS A 255 0.96 -12.87 -14.56
CA CYS A 255 0.68 -12.08 -15.77
C CYS A 255 1.46 -10.75 -15.79
N ARG A 256 1.62 -10.10 -14.63
CA ARG A 256 2.40 -8.86 -14.49
C ARG A 256 3.91 -9.09 -14.63
N CYS A 257 4.41 -10.23 -14.15
CA CYS A 257 5.80 -10.66 -14.38
C CYS A 257 6.11 -10.95 -15.85
N LEU A 258 5.07 -11.21 -16.67
CA LEU A 258 5.20 -11.71 -18.04
C LEU A 258 6.02 -13.01 -18.12
N ASP A 259 6.02 -13.80 -17.04
CA ASP A 259 6.73 -15.06 -16.96
C ASP A 259 5.80 -16.20 -17.40
N VAL A 260 6.11 -16.78 -18.55
CA VAL A 260 5.29 -17.82 -19.19
C VAL A 260 5.22 -19.07 -18.34
N GLU A 261 6.30 -19.39 -17.62
CA GLU A 261 6.36 -20.59 -16.78
C GLU A 261 5.39 -20.48 -15.60
N PHE A 262 5.27 -19.29 -14.99
CA PHE A 262 4.46 -19.10 -13.79
C PHE A 262 2.97 -19.24 -14.04
N PHE A 263 2.44 -18.58 -15.08
CA PHE A 263 1.01 -18.71 -15.37
C PHE A 263 0.68 -20.04 -16.06
N HIS A 264 1.63 -20.67 -16.78
CA HIS A 264 1.49 -22.05 -17.25
C HIS A 264 1.31 -23.03 -16.09
N ASP A 265 2.26 -23.02 -15.15
CA ASP A 265 2.25 -23.85 -13.96
C ASP A 265 0.94 -23.70 -13.19
N LEU A 266 0.51 -22.46 -13.00
CA LEU A 266 -0.70 -22.18 -12.22
C LEU A 266 -1.97 -22.63 -12.95
N LEU A 267 -2.06 -22.44 -14.27
CA LEU A 267 -3.20 -22.91 -15.07
C LEU A 267 -3.37 -24.43 -14.98
N LEU A 268 -2.28 -25.18 -14.97
CA LEU A 268 -2.33 -26.65 -14.89
C LEU A 268 -2.55 -27.14 -13.46
N LYS A 269 -1.77 -26.61 -12.50
CA LYS A 269 -1.82 -27.02 -11.09
C LYS A 269 -3.18 -26.78 -10.45
N VAL A 270 -3.91 -25.73 -10.83
CA VAL A 270 -5.26 -25.46 -10.28
C VAL A 270 -6.22 -26.65 -10.45
N VAL A 271 -6.06 -27.44 -11.52
CA VAL A 271 -6.89 -28.63 -11.77
C VAL A 271 -6.23 -29.90 -11.25
N ASP A 272 -4.93 -30.06 -11.45
CA ASP A 272 -4.22 -31.29 -11.03
C ASP A 272 -4.04 -31.39 -9.51
N GLU A 273 -3.86 -30.25 -8.85
CA GLU A 273 -3.62 -30.11 -7.41
C GLU A 273 -4.83 -29.52 -6.65
N CYS A 274 -6.06 -29.80 -7.11
CA CYS A 274 -7.30 -29.37 -6.45
C CYS A 274 -7.31 -29.63 -4.92
N VAL A 275 -6.69 -30.73 -4.50
CA VAL A 275 -6.58 -31.12 -3.08
C VAL A 275 -5.70 -30.16 -2.29
N ILE A 276 -4.58 -29.72 -2.86
CA ILE A 276 -3.64 -28.77 -2.23
C ILE A 276 -4.33 -27.41 -2.06
N TYR A 277 -5.10 -27.01 -3.06
CA TYR A 277 -5.84 -25.75 -3.06
C TYR A 277 -7.15 -25.78 -2.27
N ASN A 278 -7.49 -26.89 -1.60
CA ASN A 278 -8.79 -27.09 -0.94
C ASN A 278 -10.01 -26.85 -1.86
N LEU A 279 -9.84 -27.06 -3.17
CA LEU A 279 -10.87 -26.86 -4.18
C LEU A 279 -11.54 -28.19 -4.54
N LYS A 280 -12.86 -28.13 -4.78
CA LYS A 280 -13.55 -29.24 -5.46
C LYS A 280 -13.21 -29.17 -6.95
N ARG A 281 -12.94 -30.31 -7.59
CA ARG A 281 -12.64 -30.41 -9.03
C ARG A 281 -13.52 -29.56 -9.97
N PRO A 282 -14.87 -29.53 -9.85
CA PRO A 282 -15.69 -28.68 -10.73
C PRO A 282 -15.40 -27.18 -10.56
N ILE A 283 -15.05 -26.74 -9.34
CA ILE A 283 -14.70 -25.35 -9.04
C ILE A 283 -13.32 -25.03 -9.63
N GLY A 284 -12.36 -25.96 -9.56
CA GLY A 284 -11.05 -25.81 -10.19
C GLY A 284 -11.13 -25.65 -11.72
N LEU A 285 -11.98 -26.42 -12.39
CA LEU A 285 -12.21 -26.29 -13.84
C LEU A 285 -12.82 -24.93 -14.21
N GLN A 286 -13.80 -24.45 -13.43
CA GLN A 286 -14.40 -23.13 -13.64
C GLN A 286 -13.38 -22.01 -13.40
N LEU A 287 -12.56 -22.13 -12.36
CA LEU A 287 -11.50 -21.19 -12.06
C LEU A 287 -10.47 -21.16 -13.19
N GLN A 288 -10.03 -22.31 -13.69
CA GLN A 288 -9.11 -22.41 -14.83
C GLN A 288 -9.66 -21.68 -16.06
N GLN A 289 -10.95 -21.85 -16.38
CA GLN A 289 -11.60 -21.09 -17.45
C GLN A 289 -11.60 -19.58 -17.20
N GLN A 290 -11.86 -19.15 -15.96
CA GLN A 290 -11.77 -17.73 -15.59
C GLN A 290 -10.36 -17.17 -15.75
N LEU A 291 -9.33 -17.94 -15.38
CA LEU A 291 -7.92 -17.55 -15.61
C LEU A 291 -7.60 -17.42 -17.11
N CYS A 292 -8.13 -18.30 -17.96
CA CYS A 292 -8.01 -18.16 -19.41
C CYS A 292 -8.67 -16.89 -19.95
N TYR A 293 -9.84 -16.50 -19.45
CA TYR A 293 -10.46 -15.22 -19.81
C TYR A 293 -9.64 -14.02 -19.36
N ILE A 294 -8.95 -14.11 -18.22
CA ILE A 294 -8.02 -13.07 -17.76
C ILE A 294 -6.87 -12.91 -18.78
N LEU A 295 -6.27 -14.00 -19.26
CA LEU A 295 -5.23 -13.92 -20.32
C LEU A 295 -5.76 -13.30 -21.61
N GLY A 296 -6.96 -13.71 -22.03
CA GLY A 296 -7.63 -13.15 -23.21
C GLY A 296 -7.90 -11.65 -23.07
N HIS A 297 -8.24 -11.18 -21.85
CA HIS A 297 -8.43 -9.76 -21.55
C HIS A 297 -7.11 -8.99 -21.55
N TYR A 298 -6.03 -9.55 -20.99
CA TYR A 298 -4.70 -8.95 -21.03
C TYR A 298 -4.06 -8.97 -22.43
N GLY A 299 -4.65 -9.68 -23.39
CA GLY A 299 -4.12 -9.82 -24.74
C GLY A 299 -2.87 -10.72 -24.80
N ILE A 300 -2.70 -11.61 -23.82
CA ILE A 300 -1.60 -12.56 -23.78
C ILE A 300 -2.01 -13.80 -24.59
N TYR A 301 -1.43 -13.92 -25.78
CA TYR A 301 -1.62 -15.09 -26.64
C TYR A 301 -0.71 -16.22 -26.17
N TYR A 302 -1.28 -17.14 -25.40
CA TYR A 302 -0.58 -18.30 -24.89
C TYR A 302 -0.91 -19.55 -25.72
N ILE A 303 0.13 -20.31 -26.06
CA ILE A 303 0.03 -21.57 -26.81
C ILE A 303 0.56 -22.67 -25.89
N PHE A 304 -0.27 -23.67 -25.61
CA PHE A 304 0.13 -24.86 -24.88
C PHE A 304 1.13 -25.66 -25.73
N SER A 305 2.19 -26.19 -25.13
CA SER A 305 3.10 -27.11 -25.82
C SER A 305 2.44 -28.50 -25.96
N GLU A 306 2.81 -29.22 -27.03
CA GLU A 306 2.28 -30.56 -27.33
C GLU A 306 2.53 -31.57 -26.20
N GLU A 307 3.59 -31.40 -25.41
CA GLU A 307 3.91 -32.26 -24.26
C GLU A 307 2.91 -32.11 -23.11
N CYS A 308 2.35 -30.90 -22.92
CA CYS A 308 1.39 -30.62 -21.85
C CYS A 308 0.01 -31.23 -22.11
N GLU A 309 -0.31 -31.57 -23.36
CA GLU A 309 -1.57 -32.24 -23.72
C GLU A 309 -1.62 -33.70 -23.24
N PHE A 310 -0.46 -34.35 -23.06
CA PHE A 310 -0.38 -35.76 -22.66
C PHE A 310 -0.34 -35.96 -21.15
N ASP A 311 0.26 -35.02 -20.40
CA ASP A 311 0.49 -35.16 -18.96
C ASP A 311 -0.64 -34.58 -18.09
N THR A 312 -1.49 -33.71 -18.65
CA THR A 312 -2.48 -32.97 -17.88
C THR A 312 -3.89 -33.55 -18.05
N LYS A 313 -4.73 -33.42 -17.01
CA LYS A 313 -6.15 -33.86 -17.07
C LYS A 313 -7.08 -32.84 -17.72
N CYS A 314 -6.54 -31.85 -18.42
CA CYS A 314 -7.25 -30.67 -18.89
C CYS A 314 -7.49 -30.72 -20.40
N ASP A 315 -8.63 -30.19 -20.86
CA ASP A 315 -8.93 -30.05 -22.28
C ASP A 315 -8.23 -28.81 -22.86
N CYS A 316 -6.94 -28.91 -23.21
CA CYS A 316 -6.13 -27.79 -23.70
C CYS A 316 -6.75 -27.05 -24.89
N ASP A 317 -7.38 -27.76 -25.84
CA ASP A 317 -8.06 -27.17 -26.99
C ASP A 317 -9.15 -26.16 -26.59
N LYS A 318 -9.98 -26.51 -25.61
CA LYS A 318 -11.05 -25.63 -25.13
C LYS A 318 -10.49 -24.41 -24.41
N LEU A 319 -9.40 -24.58 -23.66
CA LEU A 319 -8.72 -23.48 -22.99
C LEU A 319 -8.10 -22.52 -24.01
N PHE A 320 -7.46 -23.06 -25.05
CA PHE A 320 -6.91 -22.29 -26.16
C PHE A 320 -7.99 -21.44 -26.84
N GLU A 321 -9.13 -22.04 -27.19
CA GLU A 321 -10.28 -21.32 -27.75
C GLU A 321 -10.81 -20.21 -26.82
N THR A 322 -10.77 -20.45 -25.50
CA THR A 322 -11.19 -19.49 -24.47
C THR A 322 -10.24 -18.30 -24.39
N ILE A 323 -8.92 -18.54 -24.38
CA ILE A 323 -7.90 -17.47 -24.38
C ILE A 323 -8.04 -16.58 -25.63
N HIS A 324 -8.37 -17.16 -26.78
CA HIS A 324 -8.58 -16.43 -28.04
C HIS A 324 -9.95 -15.74 -28.15
N ASN A 325 -10.72 -15.67 -27.05
CA ASN A 325 -12.03 -15.02 -26.98
C ASN A 325 -13.05 -15.50 -28.04
N SER A 326 -12.91 -16.73 -28.55
CA SER A 326 -13.81 -17.29 -29.58
C SER A 326 -15.27 -17.37 -29.10
N TYR A 327 -15.47 -17.61 -27.81
CA TYR A 327 -16.77 -17.74 -27.17
C TYR A 327 -17.44 -16.41 -26.82
N LEU A 328 -16.72 -15.27 -26.86
CA LEU A 328 -17.23 -13.99 -26.36
C LEU A 328 -18.49 -13.52 -27.08
N LEU A 329 -18.49 -13.59 -28.43
CA LEU A 329 -19.65 -13.20 -29.25
C LEU A 329 -20.86 -14.10 -29.00
N LYS A 330 -20.62 -15.40 -28.78
CA LYS A 330 -21.68 -16.36 -28.47
C LYS A 330 -22.28 -16.07 -27.10
N ALA A 331 -21.44 -15.90 -26.08
CA ALA A 331 -21.87 -15.56 -24.73
C ALA A 331 -22.67 -14.25 -24.69
N HIS A 332 -22.24 -13.23 -25.45
CA HIS A 332 -22.99 -11.98 -25.57
C HIS A 332 -24.38 -12.20 -26.20
N SER A 333 -24.46 -13.00 -27.26
CA SER A 333 -25.74 -13.34 -27.90
C SER A 333 -26.65 -14.16 -26.98
N ASP A 334 -26.09 -15.13 -26.26
CA ASP A 334 -26.85 -15.98 -25.33
C ASP A 334 -27.42 -15.12 -24.19
N LEU A 335 -26.61 -14.25 -23.58
CA LEU A 335 -27.06 -13.30 -22.56
C LEU A 335 -28.16 -12.37 -23.08
N ALA A 336 -28.03 -11.87 -24.31
CA ALA A 336 -29.04 -11.05 -24.96
C ALA A 336 -30.38 -11.79 -25.09
N THR A 337 -30.33 -13.08 -25.41
CA THR A 337 -31.53 -13.93 -25.53
C THR A 337 -32.18 -14.18 -24.17
N GLU A 338 -31.38 -14.42 -23.12
CA GLU A 338 -31.89 -14.65 -21.77
C GLU A 338 -32.52 -13.41 -21.15
N LEU A 339 -31.95 -12.22 -21.42
CA LEU A 339 -32.49 -10.95 -20.95
C LEU A 339 -33.63 -10.42 -21.84
N ASP A 340 -33.95 -11.09 -22.94
CA ASP A 340 -34.97 -10.67 -23.93
C ASP A 340 -34.70 -9.25 -24.52
N ILE A 341 -33.42 -8.93 -24.77
CA ILE A 341 -32.97 -7.61 -25.27
C ILE A 341 -32.60 -7.68 -26.77
N LEU A 342 -32.87 -8.80 -27.45
CA LEU A 342 -32.54 -8.97 -28.87
C LEU A 342 -33.26 -7.98 -29.80
N LYS A 343 -34.33 -7.33 -29.33
CA LYS A 343 -35.03 -6.34 -30.13
C LYS A 343 -34.13 -5.11 -30.32
N PRO A 344 -33.80 -4.75 -31.58
CA PRO A 344 -32.92 -3.62 -31.83
C PRO A 344 -33.61 -2.32 -31.42
N TYR A 345 -32.85 -1.43 -30.79
CA TYR A 345 -33.34 -0.12 -30.39
C TYR A 345 -33.24 0.84 -31.57
N SER A 346 -34.28 1.66 -31.76
CA SER A 346 -34.22 2.76 -32.71
C SER A 346 -33.41 3.91 -32.10
N PRO A 347 -32.64 4.68 -32.89
CA PRO A 347 -32.06 5.94 -32.43
C PRO A 347 -33.08 6.86 -31.75
N ASP A 348 -34.34 6.84 -32.21
CA ASP A 348 -35.44 7.63 -31.63
C ASP A 348 -35.78 7.23 -30.18
N ASP A 349 -35.59 5.96 -29.81
CA ASP A 349 -35.85 5.46 -28.46
C ASP A 349 -34.84 6.04 -27.45
N ILE A 350 -33.63 6.36 -27.92
CA ILE A 350 -32.55 6.95 -27.12
C ILE A 350 -32.61 8.47 -27.17
N TYR A 351 -32.84 9.05 -28.36
CA TYR A 351 -32.71 10.48 -28.54
C TYR A 351 -33.65 11.29 -27.65
N LYS A 352 -34.80 10.76 -27.20
CA LYS A 352 -35.78 11.44 -26.30
C LYS A 352 -35.91 12.95 -26.55
N THR A 353 -35.79 13.37 -27.81
CA THR A 353 -35.61 14.79 -28.19
C THR A 353 -36.92 15.57 -28.18
N ASN A 354 -38.05 14.92 -27.92
CA ASN A 354 -39.36 15.57 -27.87
C ASN A 354 -40.00 15.67 -26.47
N SER A 355 -39.35 15.20 -25.40
CA SER A 355 -39.96 15.23 -24.05
C SER A 355 -39.27 16.10 -23.01
N GLN A 356 -38.03 16.55 -23.25
CA GLN A 356 -37.52 17.70 -22.52
C GLN A 356 -37.59 18.89 -23.46
N LYS A 357 -38.36 19.89 -23.05
CA LYS A 357 -38.31 21.26 -23.59
C LYS A 357 -36.88 21.77 -23.46
N PHE A 358 -35.99 21.34 -24.33
CA PHE A 358 -34.67 21.91 -24.47
C PHE A 358 -34.90 23.30 -25.04
N SER A 359 -34.90 24.23 -24.08
CA SER A 359 -34.43 25.61 -24.16
C SER A 359 -34.54 26.25 -25.53
N THR A 360 -35.26 27.37 -25.54
CA THR A 360 -35.41 28.44 -26.51
C THR A 360 -34.15 28.87 -27.30
N TYR A 361 -33.00 28.24 -27.09
CA TYR A 361 -31.72 28.43 -27.78
C TYR A 361 -31.62 27.77 -29.18
N ILE A 362 -32.38 26.73 -29.49
CA ILE A 362 -32.33 26.07 -30.83
C ILE A 362 -33.33 26.72 -31.82
N SER A 363 -34.21 27.61 -31.35
CA SER A 363 -35.18 28.30 -32.21
C SER A 363 -34.59 29.48 -33.01
N SER A 364 -33.29 29.75 -32.87
CA SER A 364 -32.58 30.78 -33.61
C SER A 364 -31.39 30.21 -34.39
N GLY A 365 -31.65 29.71 -35.61
CA GLY A 365 -30.70 29.88 -36.71
C GLY A 365 -29.91 28.67 -37.23
N ASN A 366 -29.92 27.49 -36.60
CA ASN A 366 -29.26 26.31 -37.17
C ASN A 366 -30.26 25.19 -37.40
N ALA A 367 -30.85 25.15 -38.60
CA ALA A 367 -31.35 23.88 -39.13
C ALA A 367 -30.15 22.96 -39.23
N ALA A 368 -30.00 22.01 -38.29
CA ALA A 368 -28.91 21.06 -38.30
C ALA A 368 -28.86 20.39 -39.68
N ASP A 369 -27.69 20.41 -40.33
CA ASP A 369 -27.51 19.81 -41.66
C ASP A 369 -28.12 18.40 -41.67
N PRO A 370 -29.12 18.13 -42.53
CA PRO A 370 -29.84 16.85 -42.50
C PRO A 370 -28.89 15.66 -42.70
N ILE A 371 -27.80 15.85 -43.45
CA ILE A 371 -26.75 14.86 -43.66
C ILE A 371 -26.03 14.52 -42.34
N ARG A 372 -25.71 15.52 -41.51
CA ARG A 372 -25.01 15.30 -40.23
C ARG A 372 -25.91 14.64 -39.21
N THR A 373 -27.18 15.03 -39.16
CA THR A 373 -28.19 14.42 -38.27
C THR A 373 -28.44 12.95 -38.64
N ASN A 374 -28.53 12.65 -39.93
CA ASN A 374 -28.69 11.27 -40.42
C ASN A 374 -27.44 10.42 -40.16
N MET A 375 -26.24 10.99 -40.33
CA MET A 375 -24.99 10.30 -40.00
C MET A 375 -24.88 10.02 -38.48
N GLY A 376 -25.30 10.97 -37.63
CA GLY A 376 -25.41 10.75 -36.18
C GLY A 376 -26.42 9.64 -35.83
N SER A 377 -27.52 9.56 -36.55
CA SER A 377 -28.53 8.49 -36.40
C SER A 377 -27.98 7.12 -36.81
N ALA A 378 -27.17 7.06 -37.88
CA ALA A 378 -26.48 5.84 -38.29
C ALA A 378 -25.45 5.38 -37.25
N PHE A 379 -24.61 6.31 -36.74
CA PHE A 379 -23.64 5.98 -35.68
C PHE A 379 -24.31 5.52 -34.40
N THR A 380 -25.40 6.17 -33.98
CA THR A 380 -26.13 5.74 -32.78
C THR A 380 -26.72 4.36 -32.99
N SER A 381 -27.40 4.11 -34.11
CA SER A 381 -27.95 2.79 -34.40
C SER A 381 -26.89 1.70 -34.44
N GLY A 382 -25.74 1.98 -35.08
CA GLY A 382 -24.61 1.06 -35.16
C GLY A 382 -23.98 0.78 -33.79
N LEU A 383 -23.79 1.80 -32.94
CA LEU A 383 -23.21 1.62 -31.59
C LEU A 383 -24.14 0.90 -30.62
N ILE A 384 -25.44 1.23 -30.65
CA ILE A 384 -26.43 0.62 -29.75
C ILE A 384 -26.63 -0.86 -30.10
N ASN A 385 -26.63 -1.17 -31.39
CA ASN A 385 -26.95 -2.51 -31.88
C ASN A 385 -25.70 -3.34 -32.28
N ALA A 386 -24.49 -2.81 -32.10
CA ALA A 386 -23.22 -3.41 -32.55
C ALA A 386 -23.07 -4.89 -32.15
N ALA A 387 -23.49 -5.23 -30.95
CA ALA A 387 -23.25 -6.53 -30.36
C ALA A 387 -24.38 -7.55 -30.61
N PHE A 388 -25.52 -7.13 -31.18
CA PHE A 388 -26.68 -7.99 -31.48
C PHE A 388 -26.82 -8.36 -32.96
N LYS A 389 -25.94 -7.86 -33.83
CA LYS A 389 -25.90 -8.13 -35.28
C LYS A 389 -27.19 -7.78 -36.04
N THR A 390 -28.09 -7.01 -35.42
CA THR A 390 -29.35 -6.55 -36.02
C THR A 390 -29.47 -5.05 -35.84
N ASP A 391 -29.44 -4.29 -36.92
CA ASP A 391 -29.52 -2.82 -36.88
C ASP A 391 -30.85 -2.35 -37.49
N THR A 392 -31.56 -1.43 -36.82
CA THR A 392 -32.81 -0.83 -37.30
C THR A 392 -32.66 -0.07 -38.63
N VAL A 393 -31.50 0.58 -38.85
CA VAL A 393 -31.24 1.44 -40.03
C VAL A 393 -30.94 0.61 -41.28
N LEU A 394 -30.37 -0.58 -41.10
CA LEU A 394 -29.95 -1.49 -42.17
C LEU A 394 -30.97 -2.61 -42.46
N GLN A 395 -32.12 -2.65 -41.77
CA GLN A 395 -33.18 -3.63 -42.07
C GLN A 395 -33.79 -3.36 -43.45
N PRO A 396 -34.14 -4.41 -44.22
CA PRO A 396 -34.64 -4.29 -45.60
C PRO A 396 -35.90 -3.42 -45.71
N ASP A 397 -36.77 -3.46 -44.70
CA ASP A 397 -38.03 -2.72 -44.67
C ASP A 397 -37.86 -1.22 -44.38
N ASN A 398 -36.72 -0.83 -43.80
CA ASN A 398 -36.42 0.53 -43.35
C ASN A 398 -35.25 1.18 -44.10
N THR A 399 -34.77 0.60 -45.20
CA THR A 399 -33.65 1.16 -46.00
C THR A 399 -33.89 2.64 -46.30
N HIS A 400 -33.25 3.49 -45.50
CA HIS A 400 -33.61 4.89 -45.50
C HIS A 400 -33.11 5.51 -46.79
N LYS A 401 -34.00 6.23 -47.49
CA LYS A 401 -33.68 6.97 -48.72
C LYS A 401 -32.43 7.84 -48.61
N PHE A 402 -32.07 8.28 -47.40
CA PHE A 402 -30.87 9.07 -47.16
C PHE A 402 -29.57 8.31 -47.42
N LEU A 403 -29.51 6.98 -47.19
CA LEU A 403 -28.32 6.18 -47.51
C LEU A 403 -28.09 6.17 -49.02
N LEU A 404 -29.16 6.06 -49.81
CA LEU A 404 -29.08 6.05 -51.27
C LEU A 404 -28.88 7.45 -51.90
N SER A 405 -29.12 8.52 -51.14
CA SER A 405 -29.08 9.91 -51.65
C SER A 405 -27.84 10.70 -51.23
N GLN A 406 -26.96 10.13 -50.42
CA GLN A 406 -25.80 10.84 -49.86
C GLN A 406 -24.56 10.74 -50.77
N LYS A 407 -23.66 11.72 -50.62
CA LYS A 407 -22.33 11.69 -51.26
C LYS A 407 -21.49 10.54 -50.70
N GLU A 408 -20.45 10.12 -51.42
CA GLU A 408 -19.63 8.93 -51.10
C GLU A 408 -19.09 8.89 -49.66
N THR A 409 -18.68 10.03 -49.09
CA THR A 409 -18.08 10.08 -47.75
C THR A 409 -19.07 9.85 -46.59
N PRO A 410 -20.23 10.53 -46.53
CA PRO A 410 -21.28 10.19 -45.56
C PRO A 410 -21.83 8.76 -45.72
N LEU A 411 -21.89 8.25 -46.95
CA LEU A 411 -22.29 6.86 -47.22
C LEU A 411 -21.28 5.88 -46.64
N LEU A 412 -19.98 6.08 -46.88
CA LEU A 412 -18.91 5.23 -46.34
C LEU A 412 -18.87 5.21 -44.80
N ASN A 413 -19.27 6.30 -44.15
CA ASN A 413 -19.26 6.37 -42.70
C ASN A 413 -20.52 5.78 -42.04
N SER A 414 -21.60 5.58 -42.81
CA SER A 414 -22.90 5.11 -42.30
C SER A 414 -23.18 3.64 -42.60
N VAL A 415 -22.45 3.06 -43.54
CA VAL A 415 -22.40 1.62 -43.86
C VAL A 415 -21.16 1.03 -43.22
#